data_AF-A0A7C1R1G5-F1
#
_entry.id   AF-A0A7C1R1G5-F1
#
_cell.length_a   1.000
_cell.length_b   1.000
_cell.length_c   1.000
_cell.angle_alpha   90.00
_cell.angle_beta   90.00
_cell.angle_gamma   90.00
#
_symmetry.space_group_name_H-M   'P 1'
#
loop_
_entity.id
_entity.type
_entity.pdbx_description
1 polymer ?
#
loop_
_entity_poly.entity_id
_entity_poly.type
_entity_poly.pdbx_seq_one_letter_code
_entity_poly.pdbx_strand_id
1 'polypeptide(L)' 'MTENIKQMFSKMNDETREEALQCLMSEFNLKSTNYVRKNWIIGGRIPEKNQEKIVFIFQNLLRTQVFKIKEIKVQF' A
#
# COMPACT_ATOMS: atom_id res chain seq x y z
N MET A 1 11.39 4.85 -8.44
CA MET A 1 10.34 5.08 -7.42
C MET A 1 9.23 4.02 -7.50
N THR A 2 8.73 3.67 -8.69
CA THR A 2 7.78 2.55 -8.88
C THR A 2 8.24 1.23 -8.25
N GLU A 3 9.50 0.82 -8.43
CA GLU A 3 10.00 -0.44 -7.86
C GLU A 3 9.97 -0.46 -6.33
N ASN A 4 10.28 0.69 -5.70
CA ASN A 4 10.17 0.85 -4.26
C ASN A 4 8.71 0.63 -3.79
N ILE A 5 7.74 1.19 -4.51
CA ILE A 5 6.31 0.99 -4.22
C ILE A 5 5.93 -0.50 -4.30
N LYS A 6 6.43 -1.23 -5.32
CA LYS A 6 6.20 -2.68 -5.44
C LYS A 6 6.78 -3.45 -4.26
N GLN A 7 8.01 -3.14 -3.88
CA GLN A 7 8.66 -3.78 -2.72
C GLN A 7 7.96 -3.46 -1.40
N MET A 8 7.43 -2.24 -1.23
CA MET A 8 6.65 -1.90 -0.05
C MET A 8 5.35 -2.70 0.01
N PHE A 9 4.64 -2.82 -1.12
CA PHE A 9 3.42 -3.61 -1.21
C PHE A 9 3.64 -5.11 -0.96
N SER A 10 4.79 -5.66 -1.38
CA SER A 10 5.11 -7.07 -1.12
C SER A 10 5.36 -7.35 0.37
N LYS A 11 5.87 -6.37 1.13
CA LYS A 11 6.09 -6.47 2.59
C LYS A 11 4.82 -6.35 3.44
N MET A 12 3.73 -5.87 2.87
CA MET A 12 2.44 -5.79 3.55
C MET A 12 1.81 -7.18 3.69
N ASN A 13 1.13 -7.43 4.82
CA ASN A 13 0.27 -8.60 5.00
C ASN A 13 -1.05 -8.42 4.24
N ASP A 14 -1.88 -9.46 4.17
CA ASP A 14 -3.07 -9.43 3.31
C ASP A 14 -4.10 -8.36 3.74
N GLU A 15 -4.32 -8.16 5.04
CA GLU A 15 -5.16 -7.08 5.57
C GLU A 15 -4.64 -5.70 5.13
N THR A 16 -3.34 -5.45 5.33
CA THR A 16 -2.70 -4.16 5.01
C THR A 16 -2.66 -3.91 3.51
N ARG A 17 -2.54 -4.97 2.68
CA ARG A 17 -2.63 -4.87 1.22
C ARG A 17 -4.03 -4.48 0.76
N GLU A 18 -5.07 -5.02 1.39
CA GLU A 18 -6.44 -4.65 1.09
C GLU A 18 -6.71 -3.20 1.46
N GLU A 19 -6.32 -2.79 2.67
CA GLU A 19 -6.38 -1.41 3.13
C GLU A 19 -5.63 -0.46 2.19
N ALA A 20 -4.41 -0.82 1.78
CA ALA A 20 -3.63 -0.05 0.81
C ALA A 20 -4.38 0.17 -0.51
N LEU A 21 -5.01 -0.88 -1.06
CA LEU A 21 -5.77 -0.75 -2.31
C LEU A 21 -7.01 0.14 -2.15
N GLN A 22 -7.70 0.06 -1.01
CA GLN A 22 -8.84 0.93 -0.70
C GLN A 22 -8.40 2.40 -0.54
N CYS A 23 -7.31 2.66 0.18
CA CYS A 23 -6.74 4.01 0.30
C CYS A 23 -6.39 4.58 -1.08
N LEU A 24 -5.75 3.80 -1.96
CA LEU A 24 -5.43 4.24 -3.31
C LEU A 24 -6.68 4.52 -4.15
N MET A 25 -7.72 3.72 -4.02
CA MET A 25 -8.99 3.99 -4.70
C MET A 25 -9.61 5.29 -4.26
N SER A 26 -9.70 5.50 -2.94
CA SER A 26 -10.31 6.70 -2.37
C SER A 26 -9.51 7.95 -2.70
N GLU A 27 -8.18 7.92 -2.52
CA GLU A 27 -7.31 9.09 -2.70
C GLU A 27 -7.26 9.55 -4.17
N PHE A 28 -7.24 8.60 -5.11
CA PHE A 28 -7.08 8.90 -6.54
C PHE A 28 -8.36 8.71 -7.35
N ASN A 29 -9.50 8.53 -6.69
CA ASN A 29 -10.83 8.31 -7.28
C ASN A 29 -10.82 7.20 -8.36
N LEU A 30 -10.17 6.08 -8.05
CA LEU A 30 -10.02 4.96 -8.98
C LEU A 30 -11.21 4.00 -8.84
N LYS A 31 -11.65 3.43 -9.96
CA LYS A 31 -12.90 2.65 -10.02
C LYS A 31 -12.78 1.19 -9.57
N SER A 32 -11.57 0.65 -9.40
CA SER A 32 -11.40 -0.77 -9.07
C SER A 32 -10.07 -1.10 -8.42
N THR A 33 -10.09 -1.83 -7.30
CA THR A 33 -8.89 -2.35 -6.62
C THR A 33 -8.11 -3.29 -7.54
N ASN A 34 -8.81 -4.09 -8.36
CA ASN A 34 -8.21 -4.97 -9.35
C ASN A 34 -7.45 -4.20 -10.42
N TYR A 35 -7.98 -3.04 -10.85
CA TYR A 35 -7.28 -2.17 -11.79
C TYR A 35 -5.99 -1.64 -11.18
N VAL A 36 -6.04 -1.15 -9.93
CA VAL A 36 -4.85 -0.64 -9.21
C VAL A 36 -3.82 -1.76 -9.05
N ARG A 37 -4.22 -2.91 -8.54
CA ARG A 37 -3.30 -4.05 -8.33
C ARG A 37 -2.63 -4.47 -9.63
N LYS A 38 -3.39 -4.68 -10.72
CA LYS A 38 -2.84 -5.17 -11.99
C LYS A 38 -2.03 -4.11 -12.74
N ASN A 39 -2.54 -2.89 -12.86
CA ASN A 39 -1.88 -1.87 -13.69
C ASN A 39 -0.78 -1.12 -12.93
N TRP A 40 -1.05 -0.71 -11.70
CA TRP A 40 -0.14 0.13 -10.93
C TRP A 40 0.91 -0.72 -10.23
N ILE A 41 0.48 -1.69 -9.43
CA ILE A 41 1.41 -2.49 -8.62
C ILE A 41 2.15 -3.51 -9.48
N ILE A 42 1.44 -4.42 -10.15
CA ILE A 42 2.07 -5.47 -10.96
C ILE A 42 2.70 -4.85 -12.22
N GLY A 43 1.89 -4.12 -12.99
CA GLY A 43 2.28 -3.50 -14.26
C GLY A 43 3.25 -2.32 -14.13
N GLY A 44 3.42 -1.74 -12.94
CA GLY A 44 4.33 -0.61 -12.72
C GLY A 44 3.91 0.69 -13.40
N ARG A 45 2.65 0.81 -13.87
CA ARG A 45 2.15 1.98 -14.61
C ARG A 45 1.57 3.03 -13.66
N ILE A 46 2.39 3.50 -12.72
CA ILE A 46 1.99 4.49 -11.72
C ILE A 46 2.34 5.90 -12.24
N PRO A 47 1.38 6.83 -12.34
CA PRO A 47 1.67 8.21 -12.72
C PRO A 47 2.68 8.85 -11.76
N GLU A 48 3.75 9.46 -12.27
CA GLU A 48 4.84 10.01 -11.45
C GLU A 48 4.36 10.99 -10.37
N LYS A 49 3.42 11.88 -10.73
CA LYS A 49 2.77 12.83 -9.81
C LYS A 49 2.08 12.18 -8.60
N ASN A 50 1.74 10.89 -8.70
CA ASN A 50 1.08 10.16 -7.62
C ASN A 50 2.08 9.33 -6.81
N GLN A 51 3.28 9.05 -7.33
CA GLN A 51 4.21 8.08 -6.73
C GLN A 51 4.66 8.49 -5.33
N GLU A 52 4.95 9.77 -5.09
CA GLU A 52 5.37 10.27 -3.78
C GLU A 52 4.27 10.08 -2.73
N LYS A 53 3.04 10.45 -3.07
CA LYS A 53 1.88 10.28 -2.18
C LYS A 53 1.60 8.80 -1.89
N ILE A 54 1.77 7.92 -2.88
CA ILE A 54 1.63 6.47 -2.70
C ILE A 54 2.68 5.94 -1.73
N VAL A 55 3.93 6.39 -1.85
CA VAL A 55 4.99 6.03 -0.91
C VAL A 55 4.62 6.47 0.51
N PHE A 56 4.13 7.70 0.68
CA PHE A 56 3.69 8.20 1.99
C PHE A 56 2.59 7.31 2.60
N ILE A 57 1.55 6.97 1.83
CA ILE A 57 0.47 6.08 2.27
C ILE A 57 1.04 4.72 2.68
N PHE A 58 1.87 4.11 1.84
CA PHE A 58 2.42 2.78 2.09
C PHE A 58 3.36 2.75 3.30
N GLN A 59 4.13 3.82 3.53
CA GLN A 59 5.00 3.95 4.71
C GLN A 59 4.17 3.98 6.00
N ASN A 60 3.06 4.74 6.01
CA ASN A 60 2.18 4.81 7.17
C ASN A 60 1.52 3.47 7.45
N LEU A 61 1.02 2.80 6.42
CA LEU A 61 0.40 1.47 6.57
C LEU A 61 1.39 0.42 7.09
N LEU A 62 2.61 0.38 6.56
CA LEU A 62 3.65 -0.53 7.06
C LEU A 62 4.04 -0.23 8.51
N ARG A 63 4.11 1.06 8.91
CA ARG A 63 4.33 1.43 10.32
C ARG A 63 3.20 0.90 11.19
N THR A 64 1.95 1.15 10.84
CA THR A 64 0.77 0.67 11.57
C THR A 64 0.76 -0.84 11.70
N GLN A 65 1.07 -1.57 10.62
CA GLN A 65 1.19 -3.03 10.63
C GLN A 65 2.22 -3.49 11.68
N VAL A 66 3.40 -2.88 11.71
CA VAL A 66 4.45 -3.21 12.69
C VAL A 66 4.01 -2.90 14.11
N PHE A 67 3.31 -1.79 14.34
CA PHE A 67 2.78 -1.44 15.67
C PHE A 67 1.74 -2.45 16.14
N LYS A 68 0.75 -2.81 15.31
CA LYS A 68 -0.26 -3.83 15.63
C LYS A 68 0.40 -5.16 16.04
N ILE A 69 1.42 -5.60 15.30
CA ILE A 69 2.16 -6.84 15.62
C ILE A 69 2.89 -6.73 16.97
N LYS A 70 3.45 -5.56 17.28
CA LYS A 70 4.15 -5.33 18.56
C LYS A 70 3.18 -5.31 19.74
N GLU A 71 2.01 -4.68 19.62
CA GLU A 71 1.01 -4.67 20.69
C GLU A 71 0.52 -6.08 21.03
N ILE A 72 0.27 -6.92 20.02
CA ILE A 72 -0.08 -8.32 20.22
C ILE A 72 1.01 -9.07 21.02
N LYS A 73 2.30 -8.79 20.75
CA LYS A 73 3.41 -9.46 21.44
C LYS A 73 3.64 -9.00 22.88
N VAL A 74 3.19 -7.80 23.26
CA VAL A 74 3.38 -7.25 24.61
C VAL A 74 2.30 -7.73 25.59
N GLN A 75 1.15 -8.21 25.11
CA GLN A 75 0.06 -8.72 25.96
C GLN A 75 0.22 -10.19 26.40
N PHE A 76 1.42 -10.75 26.34
CA PHE A 76 1.73 -12.12 26.80
C PHE A 76 2.60 -12.12 28.06
#